data_AF-A0A968J0T6-F1
#
_entry.id   AF-A0A968J0T6-F1
#
_cell.length_a   1.000
_cell.length_b   1.000
_cell.length_c   1.000
_cell.angle_alpha   90.00
_cell.angle_beta   90.00
_cell.angle_gamma   90.00
#
_symmetry.space_group_name_H-M   'P 1'
#
loop_
_entity.id
_entity.type
_entity.pdbx_description
1 polymer ?
#
loop_
_entity_poly.entity_id
_entity_poly.type
_entity_poly.pdbx_seq_one_letter_code
_entity_poly.pdbx_strand_id
1 'polypeptide(L)'
;MIAVLVHSANQADSVAAQMVLAETALREPSVSHVWTDQGYRGQRLQEVSAACDVKLEVVTRTRGSVVEPRRWVVERTFAWLGKQRRLSKDYERLPQMSECFIYQAMTALMLRRLTA
;
A
#
# COMPACT_ATOMS: atom_id res chain seq x y z
N MET A 1 11.09 -3.69 -0.99
CA MET A 1 10.72 -2.74 0.09
C MET A 1 9.19 -2.54 0.06
N ILE A 2 8.56 -2.20 1.18
CA ILE A 2 7.14 -1.80 1.27
C ILE A 2 7.09 -0.37 1.84
N ALA A 3 6.17 0.46 1.39
CA ALA A 3 5.85 1.76 2.00
C ALA A 3 4.48 1.66 2.66
N VAL A 4 4.36 2.18 3.88
CA VAL A 4 3.16 2.06 4.71
C VAL A 4 2.87 3.41 5.35
N LEU A 5 1.62 3.83 5.29
CA LEU A 5 1.09 4.99 6.00
C LEU A 5 -0.18 4.57 6.72
N VAL A 6 -0.26 4.82 8.02
CA VAL A 6 -1.45 4.62 8.85
C VAL A 6 -1.96 5.99 9.28
N HIS A 7 -3.25 6.20 9.14
CA HIS A 7 -3.92 7.44 9.54
C HIS A 7 -5.21 7.15 10.30
N SER A 8 -5.79 8.21 10.87
CA SER A 8 -7.09 8.13 11.52
C SER A 8 -8.19 7.78 10.52
N ALA A 9 -9.18 7.01 10.95
CA ALA A 9 -10.27 6.52 10.10
C ALA A 9 -11.23 7.62 9.58
N ASN A 10 -11.11 8.86 10.05
CA ASN A 10 -11.89 10.00 9.58
C ASN A 10 -11.33 10.65 8.30
N GLN A 11 -10.19 10.16 7.80
CA GLN A 11 -9.60 10.60 6.54
C GLN A 11 -9.84 9.54 5.46
N ALA A 12 -10.22 9.99 4.27
CA ALA A 12 -10.40 9.11 3.13
C ALA A 12 -9.05 8.59 2.60
N ASP A 13 -8.98 7.31 2.26
CA ASP A 13 -7.77 6.66 1.75
C ASP A 13 -7.20 7.34 0.50
N SER A 14 -8.05 7.95 -0.33
CA SER A 14 -7.63 8.71 -1.52
C SER A 14 -6.82 9.96 -1.21
N VAL A 15 -6.97 10.52 0.01
CA VAL A 15 -6.14 11.62 0.52
C VAL A 15 -4.81 11.07 1.02
N ALA A 16 -4.84 10.01 1.84
CA ALA A 16 -3.63 9.38 2.35
C ALA A 16 -2.75 8.77 1.24
N ALA A 17 -3.35 8.30 0.15
CA ALA A 17 -2.65 7.80 -1.04
C ALA A 17 -1.69 8.84 -1.63
N GLN A 18 -2.04 10.14 -1.57
CA GLN A 18 -1.16 11.21 -2.03
C GLN A 18 0.10 11.29 -1.18
N MET A 19 -0.06 11.17 0.14
CA MET A 19 1.04 11.26 1.10
C MET A 19 1.98 10.07 0.96
N VAL A 20 1.45 8.84 0.92
CA VAL A 20 2.28 7.64 0.79
C VAL A 20 2.97 7.59 -0.58
N LEU A 21 2.34 8.07 -1.66
CA LEU A 21 2.97 8.13 -2.97
C LEU A 21 4.16 9.10 -2.97
N ALA A 22 3.98 10.30 -2.45
CA ALA A 22 5.04 11.30 -2.35
C ALA A 22 6.22 10.79 -1.50
N GLU A 23 5.92 10.18 -0.35
CA GLU A 23 6.95 9.58 0.51
C GLU A 23 7.66 8.41 -0.17
N THR A 24 6.93 7.56 -0.88
CA THR A 24 7.51 6.43 -1.62
C THR A 24 8.46 6.90 -2.71
N ALA A 25 8.08 7.92 -3.48
CA ALA A 25 8.93 8.46 -4.54
C ALA A 25 10.24 9.05 -3.99
N LEU A 26 10.21 9.64 -2.79
CA LEU A 26 11.40 10.16 -2.11
C LEU A 26 12.32 9.05 -1.58
N ARG A 27 11.74 8.00 -0.98
CA ARG A 27 12.50 6.92 -0.35
C ARG A 27 13.00 5.89 -1.34
N GLU A 28 12.22 5.62 -2.40
CA GLU A 28 12.54 4.66 -3.45
C GLU A 28 12.31 5.28 -4.83
N PRO A 29 13.31 6.03 -5.33
CA PRO A 29 13.27 6.62 -6.68
C PRO A 29 13.15 5.59 -7.81
N SER A 30 13.35 4.30 -7.52
CA SER A 30 13.18 3.21 -8.48
C SER A 30 11.72 2.92 -8.81
N VAL A 31 10.76 3.36 -8.00
CA VAL A 31 9.33 3.17 -8.21
C VAL A 31 8.83 4.16 -9.26
N SER A 32 8.63 3.69 -10.48
CA SER A 32 8.16 4.50 -11.62
C SER A 32 6.72 4.23 -12.04
N HIS A 33 6.07 3.19 -11.50
CA HIS A 33 4.72 2.81 -11.90
C HIS A 33 3.90 2.28 -10.72
N VAL A 34 2.68 2.78 -10.57
CA VAL A 34 1.74 2.41 -9.50
C VAL A 34 0.38 2.08 -10.08
N TRP A 35 -0.18 0.93 -9.67
CA TRP A 35 -1.55 0.53 -9.99
C TRP A 35 -2.48 0.90 -8.84
N THR A 36 -3.66 1.43 -9.16
CA THR A 36 -4.71 1.70 -8.17
C THR A 36 -6.06 1.21 -8.66
N ASP A 37 -7.01 1.04 -7.74
CA ASP A 37 -8.40 0.78 -8.12
C ASP A 37 -9.14 2.09 -8.52
N GLN A 38 -10.41 1.94 -8.93
CA GLN A 38 -11.25 3.05 -9.37
C GLN A 38 -11.55 4.11 -8.29
N GLY A 39 -11.39 3.78 -7.00
CA GLY A 39 -11.57 4.72 -5.89
C GLY A 39 -10.50 5.80 -5.83
N TYR A 40 -9.36 5.60 -6.51
CA TYR A 40 -8.21 6.52 -6.51
C TYR A 40 -8.14 7.41 -7.76
N ARG A 41 -9.26 7.65 -8.44
CA ARG A 41 -9.32 8.50 -9.65
C ARG A 41 -9.20 10.02 -9.39
N GLY A 42 -8.99 10.44 -8.15
CA GLY A 42 -8.98 11.85 -7.77
C GLY A 42 -7.89 12.66 -8.46
N GLN A 43 -8.22 13.87 -8.90
CA GLN A 43 -7.31 14.79 -9.59
C GLN A 43 -6.01 15.02 -8.82
N ARG A 44 -6.09 15.25 -7.50
CA ARG A 44 -4.91 15.50 -6.66
C ARG A 44 -3.90 14.35 -6.67
N LEU A 45 -4.36 13.10 -6.72
CA LEU A 45 -3.44 11.96 -6.78
C LEU A 45 -2.70 11.93 -8.12
N GLN A 46 -3.37 12.30 -9.21
CA GLN A 46 -2.74 12.41 -10.53
C GLN A 46 -1.70 13.53 -10.55
N GLU A 47 -2.00 14.68 -9.94
CA GLU A 47 -1.06 15.80 -9.80
C GLU A 47 0.19 15.41 -9.00
N VAL A 48 0.02 14.74 -7.86
CA VAL A 48 1.16 14.24 -7.06
C VAL A 48 1.95 13.20 -7.83
N SER A 49 1.29 12.28 -8.53
CA SER A 49 1.97 11.26 -9.34
C SER A 49 2.82 11.89 -10.45
N ALA A 50 2.30 12.92 -11.12
CA ALA A 50 3.03 13.66 -12.14
C ALA A 50 4.22 14.44 -11.55
N ALA A 51 4.04 15.07 -10.39
CA ALA A 51 5.12 15.78 -9.69
C ALA A 51 6.24 14.85 -9.23
N CYS A 52 5.91 13.58 -8.94
CA CYS A 52 6.86 12.55 -8.53
C CYS A 52 7.44 11.74 -9.70
N ASP A 53 7.08 12.03 -10.95
CA ASP A 53 7.45 11.23 -12.14
C ASP A 53 7.07 9.74 -12.03
N VAL A 54 5.94 9.46 -11.38
CA VAL A 54 5.39 8.11 -11.24
C VAL A 54 4.19 7.96 -12.17
N LYS A 55 4.16 6.90 -12.97
CA LYS A 55 3.00 6.56 -13.79
C LYS A 55 1.89 5.94 -12.94
N LEU A 56 0.76 6.63 -12.84
CA LEU A 56 -0.45 6.13 -12.17
C LEU A 56 -1.37 5.42 -13.17
N GLU A 57 -1.63 4.14 -12.96
CA GLU A 57 -2.55 3.34 -13.76
C GLU A 57 -3.77 2.90 -12.94
N VAL A 58 -4.93 3.47 -13.26
CA VAL A 58 -6.19 3.09 -12.61
C VAL A 58 -6.77 1.85 -13.27
N VAL A 59 -6.73 0.73 -12.56
CA VAL A 59 -7.31 -0.54 -12.98
C VAL A 59 -8.83 -0.45 -12.89
N THR A 60 -9.49 -0.67 -14.02
CA THR A 60 -10.94 -0.63 -14.13
C THR A 60 -11.49 -2.04 -13.99
N ARG A 61 -12.51 -2.21 -13.14
CA ARG A 61 -13.22 -3.47 -13.00
C ARG A 61 -13.83 -3.90 -14.33
N THR A 62 -13.52 -5.11 -14.76
CA THR A 62 -14.22 -5.77 -15.86
C THR A 62 -15.64 -6.14 -15.42
N ARG A 63 -16.61 -6.07 -16.33
CA ARG A 63 -17.99 -6.51 -16.03
C ARG A 63 -18.01 -8.03 -15.86
N GLY A 64 -18.67 -8.50 -14.80
CA GLY A 64 -18.77 -9.92 -14.45
C GLY A 64 -17.82 -10.35 -13.31
N SER A 65 -17.88 -11.62 -12.91
CA SER A 65 -17.05 -12.21 -11.85
C SER A 65 -15.68 -12.67 -12.36
N VAL A 66 -15.00 -11.82 -13.12
CA VAL A 66 -13.67 -12.12 -13.68
C VAL A 66 -12.60 -11.73 -12.67
N VAL A 67 -11.61 -12.60 -12.47
CA VAL A 67 -10.48 -12.34 -11.57
C VAL A 67 -9.63 -11.21 -12.14
N GLU A 68 -9.39 -10.17 -11.34
CA GLU A 68 -8.51 -9.06 -11.73
C GLU A 68 -7.03 -9.49 -11.67
N PRO A 69 -6.26 -9.36 -12.77
CA PRO A 69 -4.95 -10.00 -12.93
C PRO A 69 -3.85 -9.55 -11.96
N ARG A 70 -4.08 -8.49 -11.16
CA ARG A 70 -3.09 -7.95 -10.20
C ARG A 70 -3.58 -7.84 -8.76
N ARG A 71 -4.88 -8.01 -8.52
CA ARG A 71 -5.49 -7.86 -7.20
C ARG A 71 -4.95 -8.87 -6.18
N TRP A 72 -4.62 -10.08 -6.65
CA TRP A 72 -4.04 -11.14 -5.84
C TRP A 72 -2.72 -10.72 -5.15
N VAL A 73 -1.96 -9.77 -5.70
CA VAL A 73 -0.72 -9.28 -5.08
C VAL A 73 -1.03 -8.54 -3.77
N VAL A 74 -2.07 -7.70 -3.79
CA VAL A 74 -2.53 -6.93 -2.61
C VAL A 74 -3.12 -7.89 -1.57
N GLU A 75 -4.01 -8.78 -1.99
CA GLU A 75 -4.65 -9.75 -1.10
C GLU A 75 -3.62 -10.68 -0.45
N ARG A 76 -2.59 -11.10 -1.20
CA ARG A 76 -1.49 -11.90 -0.68
C ARG A 76 -0.66 -11.15 0.37
N THR A 77 -0.42 -9.86 0.18
CA THR A 77 0.27 -9.02 1.18
C THR A 77 -0.54 -8.95 2.47
N PHE A 78 -1.85 -8.71 2.39
CA PHE A 78 -2.73 -8.74 3.56
C PHE A 78 -2.82 -10.12 4.19
N ALA A 79 -2.82 -11.20 3.41
CA ALA A 79 -2.80 -12.56 3.95
C ALA A 79 -1.51 -12.85 4.73
N TRP A 80 -0.35 -12.32 4.31
CA TRP A 80 0.88 -12.42 5.09
C TRP A 80 0.82 -11.62 6.39
N LEU A 81 0.25 -10.41 6.37
CA LEU A 81 0.04 -9.61 7.58
C LEU A 81 -0.93 -10.32 8.55
N GLY A 82 -2.03 -10.88 8.04
CA GLY A 82 -3.02 -11.62 8.83
C GLY A 82 -2.47 -12.91 9.46
N LYS A 83 -1.42 -13.52 8.90
CA LYS A 83 -0.72 -14.65 9.53
C LYS A 83 0.10 -14.23 10.76
N GLN A 84 0.44 -12.96 10.90
CA GLN A 84 1.14 -12.46 12.09
C GLN A 84 0.12 -12.16 13.19
N ARG A 85 0.06 -12.99 14.23
CA ARG A 85 -0.94 -12.86 15.32
C ARG A 85 -0.97 -11.46 15.94
N ARG A 86 0.19 -10.78 15.99
CA ARG A 86 0.30 -9.41 16.51
C ARG A 86 -0.57 -8.41 15.74
N LEU A 87 -0.73 -8.59 14.43
CA LEU A 87 -1.50 -7.71 13.56
C LEU A 87 -2.98 -8.14 13.41
N SER A 88 -3.44 -9.08 14.23
CA SER A 88 -4.84 -9.53 14.18
C SER A 88 -5.85 -8.44 14.56
N LYS A 89 -5.42 -7.48 15.39
CA LYS A 89 -6.13 -6.26 15.73
C LYS A 89 -5.11 -5.14 15.92
N ASP A 90 -5.52 -3.91 15.65
CA ASP A 90 -4.75 -2.70 15.99
C ASP A 90 -5.02 -2.37 17.47
N TYR A 91 -3.99 -2.55 18.31
CA TYR A 91 -4.00 -2.23 19.74
C TYR A 91 -3.26 -0.93 20.03
N GLU A 92 -2.66 -0.33 19.01
CA GLU A 92 -1.72 0.75 19.10
C GLU A 92 -2.45 2.10 19.10
N ARG A 93 -2.06 2.99 20.02
CA ARG A 93 -2.66 4.33 20.12
C ARG A 93 -2.14 5.28 19.04
N LEU A 94 -0.90 5.07 18.61
CA LEU A 94 -0.19 5.97 17.70
C LEU A 94 -0.03 5.28 16.34
N PRO A 95 -0.43 5.91 15.22
CA PRO A 95 -0.31 5.31 13.89
C PRO A 95 1.10 4.84 13.54
N GLN A 96 2.12 5.57 14.00
CA GLN A 96 3.52 5.22 13.77
C GLN A 96 3.91 3.87 14.42
N MET A 97 3.24 3.50 15.52
CA MET A 97 3.45 2.21 16.15
C MET A 97 2.82 1.09 15.34
N SER A 98 1.61 1.31 14.81
CA SER A 98 0.95 0.36 13.90
C SER A 98 1.79 0.14 12.64
N GLU A 99 2.34 1.20 12.04
CA GLU A 99 3.29 1.13 10.92
C GLU A 99 4.52 0.30 11.27
N CYS A 100 5.13 0.53 12.45
CA CYS A 100 6.31 -0.20 12.91
C CYS A 100 6.06 -1.72 12.97
N PHE A 101 4.90 -2.16 13.46
CA PHE A 101 4.56 -3.59 13.48
C PHE A 101 4.36 -4.18 12.08
N ILE A 102 3.85 -3.40 11.12
CA ILE A 102 3.73 -3.82 9.72
C ILE A 102 5.13 -3.99 9.11
N TYR A 103 6.03 -3.02 9.31
CA TYR A 103 7.42 -3.12 8.86
C TYR A 103 8.15 -4.32 9.50
N GLN A 104 7.95 -4.56 10.79
CA GLN A 104 8.51 -5.72 11.49
C GLN A 104 8.02 -7.04 10.87
N ALA A 105 6.71 -7.15 10.59
CA ALA A 105 6.13 -8.35 9.99
C ALA A 105 6.70 -8.61 8.58
N MET A 106 6.82 -7.56 7.75
CA MET A 106 7.36 -7.68 6.40
C MET A 106 8.86 -7.96 6.40
N THR A 107 9.61 -7.40 7.35
CA THR A 107 11.04 -7.70 7.52
C THR A 107 11.25 -9.17 7.88
N ALA A 108 10.50 -9.69 8.85
CA ALA A 108 10.56 -11.11 9.21
C ALA A 108 10.19 -12.04 8.04
N LEU A 109 9.21 -11.65 7.22
CA LEU A 109 8.84 -12.38 6.00
C LEU A 109 9.97 -12.38 4.97
N MET A 110 10.60 -11.23 4.72
CA MET A 110 11.72 -11.11 3.78
C MET A 110 12.92 -11.93 4.25
N LEU A 111 13.27 -11.86 5.54
CA LEU A 111 14.36 -12.66 6.12
C LEU A 111 14.14 -14.17 5.92
N ARG A 112 12.92 -14.67 6.17
CA ARG A 112 12.59 -16.09 5.94
C ARG A 112 12.73 -16.53 4.48
N ARG A 113 12.56 -15.61 3.52
CA ARG A 113 12.71 -15.91 2.09
C ARG A 113 14.16 -15.88 1.62
N LEU A 114 15.03 -15.16 2.32
CA LEU A 114 16.45 -15.12 1.99
C LEU A 114 17.17 -16.40 2.42
N THR A 115 16.66 -17.07 3.46
CA THR A 115 17.28 -18.28 4.03
C THR A 115 16.60 -19.58 3.63
N ALA A 116 15.54 -19.52 2.83
CA ALA A 116 14.79 -20.68 2.34
C ALA A 116 15.29 -21.07 0.94
#